data_AF-A0A9E0PUV3-F1
#
_entry.id   AF-A0A9E0PUV3-F1
#
_cell.length_a   1.000
_cell.length_b   1.000
_cell.length_c   1.000
_cell.angle_alpha   90.00
_cell.angle_beta   90.00
_cell.angle_gamma   90.00
#
_symmetry.space_group_name_H-M   'P 1'
#
loop_
_entity.id
_entity.type
_entity.pdbx_description
1 polymer ?
#
loop_
_entity_poly.entity_id
_entity_poly.type
_entity_poly.pdbx_seq_one_letter_code
_entity_poly.pdbx_strand_id
1 'polypeptide(L)'
;MVRLPRPIKVSTLVTCLLFVGLAARSDGGAFESACTGDPVPAATLLIPYFEIDLADTNGKTTLISVTNAGGQATLAHLVLWTDWGLPTLAFDLFLAANDVQSVNLRDLFAGALPVTGGGSFAGCTNPLVLPTLDDAALEALRRQHTGQPDGQQRCAGSGRAGANIALGYLTIDVVQACSPTIHFPTSNGYFEAGGSGIAANDNVLLGDFFLVDAAANLAQGGEAAHIVADEARFGGRTQTFYSRWIDRTGEDARAPLGTQYRARFLNGGLFSGGTDLAVWAEPSLALPAAVLCDEREESVDVCQLLSYSVFDEAGAGQELPTEALVTEVTARIPVGGTEIPTAIQFGFVDVANRELRGCDFSIGQPPIQVVPLQSYVVALHSASGRFAVGFNAARTRDELCQAP
;
A
#
# COMPACT_ATOMS: atom_id res chain seq x y z
N MET A 1 -23.32 87.06 4.55
CA MET A 1 -21.87 87.35 4.44
C MET A 1 -21.29 86.99 5.79
N VAL A 2 -20.33 86.09 5.90
CA VAL A 2 -18.91 86.38 5.73
C VAL A 2 -18.17 85.05 5.56
N ARG A 3 -17.20 85.04 4.65
CA ARG A 3 -16.30 83.92 4.39
C ARG A 3 -14.97 84.19 5.10
N LEU A 4 -14.34 83.08 5.53
CA LEU A 4 -12.91 82.85 5.81
C LEU A 4 -12.38 83.28 7.20
N PRO A 5 -11.32 82.61 7.74
CA PRO A 5 -10.35 81.73 7.06
C PRO A 5 -10.03 80.36 7.74
N ARG A 6 -9.47 79.43 6.95
CA ARG A 6 -8.51 78.37 7.38
C ARG A 6 -7.10 78.97 7.25
N PRO A 7 -6.08 78.63 8.09
CA PRO A 7 -5.37 77.34 8.10
C PRO A 7 -4.93 76.92 9.54
N ILE A 8 -4.35 75.76 9.88
CA ILE A 8 -3.01 75.20 9.59
C ILE A 8 -2.97 73.74 10.09
N LYS A 9 -2.08 72.97 9.47
CA LYS A 9 -1.83 71.53 9.51
C LYS A 9 -1.02 71.01 10.73
N VAL A 10 -1.31 69.74 11.07
CA VAL A 10 -0.41 68.64 11.49
C VAL A 10 0.14 68.66 12.93
N SER A 11 -0.25 67.63 13.71
CA SER A 11 0.69 66.91 14.56
C SER A 11 0.31 65.43 14.62
N THR A 12 1.31 64.62 14.30
CA THR A 12 1.38 63.17 14.17
C THR A 12 1.11 62.46 15.49
N LEU A 13 0.26 61.43 15.47
CA LEU A 13 0.35 60.31 16.40
C LEU A 13 -0.04 59.04 15.64
N VAL A 14 0.98 58.37 15.10
CA VAL A 14 0.89 57.01 14.57
C VAL A 14 1.07 56.08 15.78
N THR A 15 -0.03 55.49 16.22
CA THR A 15 0.01 54.41 17.22
C THR A 15 0.40 53.12 16.48
N CYS A 16 1.64 52.70 16.65
CA CYS A 16 2.10 51.35 16.32
C CYS A 16 1.36 50.33 17.20
N LEU A 17 0.32 49.69 16.67
CA LEU A 17 -0.08 48.36 17.14
C LEU A 17 0.88 47.34 16.53
N LEU A 18 1.85 46.89 17.33
CA LEU A 18 2.54 45.63 17.08
C LEU A 18 1.52 44.49 17.23
N PHE A 19 0.97 44.02 16.12
CA PHE A 19 0.43 42.66 16.04
C PHE A 19 1.62 41.71 15.99
N VAL A 20 2.04 41.19 17.15
CA VAL A 20 2.79 39.95 17.21
C VAL A 20 1.79 38.85 16.86
N GLY A 21 1.74 38.50 15.58
CA GLY A 21 1.03 37.32 15.11
C GLY A 21 1.72 36.09 15.68
N LEU A 22 1.20 35.59 16.80
CA LEU A 22 1.44 34.21 17.20
C LEU A 22 0.77 33.33 16.14
N ALA A 23 1.52 32.94 15.12
CA ALA A 23 1.16 31.81 14.29
C ALA A 23 1.27 30.57 15.19
N ALA A 24 0.18 30.24 15.88
CA ALA A 24 0.00 28.89 16.38
C ALA A 24 -0.09 28.00 15.14
N ARG A 25 1.01 27.31 14.81
CA ARG A 25 0.94 26.13 13.95
C ARG A 25 0.06 25.14 14.68
N SER A 26 -1.11 24.87 14.14
CA SER A 26 -1.93 23.75 14.56
C SER A 26 -1.26 22.48 14.03
N ASP A 27 -0.29 21.96 14.78
CA ASP A 27 0.28 20.62 14.53
C ASP A 27 -0.69 19.50 14.99
N GLY A 28 -1.96 19.82 15.25
CA GLY A 28 -2.95 18.92 15.86
C GLY A 28 -3.78 18.08 14.88
N GLY A 29 -3.47 18.05 13.58
CA GLY A 29 -4.28 17.34 12.58
C GLY A 29 -3.79 15.94 12.20
N ALA A 30 -2.48 15.66 12.30
CA ALA A 30 -1.89 14.41 11.83
C ALA A 30 -1.96 13.26 12.86
N PHE A 31 -2.09 13.60 14.15
CA PHE A 31 -2.03 12.61 15.24
C PHE A 31 -3.33 11.80 15.42
N GLU A 32 -4.49 12.37 15.07
CA GLU A 32 -5.78 11.67 15.15
C GLU A 32 -6.02 10.77 13.94
N SER A 33 -5.43 11.10 12.77
CA SER A 33 -5.68 10.41 11.49
C SER A 33 -4.82 9.17 11.24
N ALA A 34 -3.72 8.97 11.98
CA ALA A 34 -2.78 7.86 11.72
C ALA A 34 -3.45 6.47 11.73
N CYS A 35 -4.61 6.34 12.39
CA CYS A 35 -5.39 5.10 12.44
C CYS A 35 -6.80 5.22 11.87
N THR A 36 -7.21 6.38 11.35
CA THR A 36 -8.57 6.55 10.82
C THR A 36 -8.75 5.96 9.41
N GLY A 37 -7.69 5.45 8.77
CA GLY A 37 -7.77 4.81 7.45
C GLY A 37 -8.13 5.79 6.32
N ASP A 38 -8.24 7.08 6.63
CA ASP A 38 -8.50 8.14 5.66
C ASP A 38 -7.23 8.44 4.85
N PRO A 39 -7.37 8.83 3.57
CA PRO A 39 -6.26 9.31 2.77
C PRO A 39 -5.75 10.64 3.34
N VAL A 40 -4.60 10.57 4.00
CA VAL A 40 -3.85 11.74 4.51
C VAL A 40 -2.42 11.67 4.00
N PRO A 41 -1.71 12.81 3.92
CA PRO A 41 -0.28 12.77 3.61
C PRO A 41 0.43 11.77 4.53
N ALA A 42 1.19 10.87 3.92
CA ALA A 42 1.79 9.71 4.57
C ALA A 42 3.28 9.60 4.26
N ALA A 43 4.00 8.89 5.12
CA ALA A 43 5.42 8.60 4.92
C ALA A 43 5.63 7.31 4.12
N THR A 44 4.61 6.46 4.06
CA THR A 44 4.58 5.22 3.28
C THR A 44 3.25 5.11 2.54
N LEU A 45 3.28 4.76 1.26
CA LEU A 45 2.12 4.33 0.50
C LEU A 45 2.19 2.83 0.28
N LEU A 46 1.06 2.14 0.39
CA LEU A 46 0.89 0.77 -0.08
C LEU A 46 -0.11 0.76 -1.23
N ILE A 47 0.33 0.31 -2.41
CA ILE A 47 -0.60 -0.12 -3.45
C ILE A 47 -0.81 -1.62 -3.23
N PRO A 48 -2.00 -2.04 -2.79
CA PRO A 48 -2.21 -3.39 -2.25
C PRO A 48 -2.09 -4.47 -3.30
N TYR A 49 -2.22 -4.12 -4.59
CA TYR A 49 -2.31 -5.07 -5.69
C TYR A 49 -1.98 -4.38 -7.02
N PHE A 50 -1.23 -5.06 -7.88
CA PHE A 50 -1.08 -4.73 -9.29
C PHE A 50 -1.11 -5.99 -10.14
N GLU A 51 -1.53 -5.86 -11.39
CA GLU A 51 -1.42 -6.93 -12.39
C GLU A 51 -1.02 -6.36 -13.76
N ILE A 52 -0.22 -7.12 -14.49
CA ILE A 52 0.32 -6.71 -15.80
C ILE A 52 0.34 -7.92 -16.72
N ASP A 53 -0.31 -7.83 -17.87
CA ASP A 53 -0.25 -8.82 -18.93
C ASP A 53 1.02 -8.61 -19.78
N LEU A 54 2.01 -9.48 -19.62
CA LEU A 54 3.28 -9.39 -20.33
C LEU A 54 3.19 -9.86 -21.80
N ALA A 55 2.12 -10.57 -22.18
CA ALA A 55 1.95 -11.12 -23.52
C ALA A 55 1.17 -10.19 -24.45
N ASP A 56 0.29 -9.33 -23.91
CA ASP A 56 -0.48 -8.36 -24.68
C ASP A 56 -0.20 -6.92 -24.22
N THR A 57 0.30 -6.10 -25.15
CA THR A 57 0.53 -4.66 -24.92
C THR A 57 -0.76 -3.87 -24.64
N ASN A 58 -1.91 -4.35 -25.09
CA ASN A 58 -3.22 -3.78 -24.80
C ASN A 58 -3.91 -4.49 -23.61
N GLY A 59 -3.32 -5.56 -23.08
CA GLY A 59 -3.85 -6.26 -21.93
C GLY A 59 -3.66 -5.46 -20.64
N LYS A 60 -3.85 -6.16 -19.51
CA LYS A 60 -3.84 -5.56 -18.17
C LYS A 60 -2.55 -4.80 -17.89
N THR A 61 -2.66 -3.66 -17.25
CA THR A 61 -1.53 -2.94 -16.65
C THR A 61 -2.01 -2.18 -15.42
N THR A 62 -1.07 -1.72 -14.63
CA THR A 62 -1.34 -0.88 -13.47
C THR A 62 -0.62 0.45 -13.66
N LEU A 63 -1.38 1.54 -13.59
CA LEU A 63 -0.87 2.90 -13.50
C LEU A 63 -0.90 3.31 -12.04
N ILE A 64 0.15 3.97 -11.57
CA ILE A 64 0.17 4.58 -10.23
C ILE A 64 0.47 6.06 -10.36
N SER A 65 0.01 6.85 -9.40
CA SER A 65 0.48 8.22 -9.20
C SER A 65 1.05 8.38 -7.80
N VAL A 66 2.14 9.13 -7.72
CA VAL A 66 2.80 9.51 -6.47
C VAL A 66 2.85 11.02 -6.45
N THR A 67 2.20 11.61 -5.46
CA THR A 67 2.09 13.05 -5.29
C THR A 67 2.83 13.48 -4.04
N ASN A 68 3.64 14.53 -4.15
CA ASN A 68 4.20 15.21 -3.00
C ASN A 68 3.27 16.35 -2.58
N ALA A 69 2.52 16.17 -1.49
CA ALA A 69 1.66 17.21 -0.91
C ALA A 69 2.44 18.29 -0.14
N GLY A 70 3.76 18.12 0.00
CA GLY A 70 4.64 19.03 0.72
C GLY A 70 5.06 20.26 -0.08
N GLY A 71 5.38 21.33 0.64
CA GLY A 71 5.90 22.58 0.07
C GLY A 71 7.39 22.58 -0.28
N GLN A 72 8.08 21.46 -0.11
CA GLN A 72 9.50 21.25 -0.43
C GLN A 72 9.64 20.01 -1.33
N ALA A 73 10.75 19.88 -2.04
CA ALA A 73 11.02 18.64 -2.79
C ALA A 73 11.16 17.45 -1.83
N THR A 74 10.78 16.26 -2.30
CA THR A 74 10.90 15.00 -1.56
C THR A 74 11.45 13.91 -2.49
N LEU A 75 11.95 12.83 -1.89
CA LEU A 75 12.40 11.63 -2.60
C LEU A 75 11.51 10.47 -2.15
N ALA A 76 10.90 9.80 -3.12
CA ALA A 76 10.04 8.64 -2.90
C ALA A 76 10.77 7.38 -3.38
N HIS A 77 10.91 6.39 -2.50
CA HIS A 77 11.57 5.12 -2.79
C HIS A 77 10.52 4.05 -3.06
N LEU A 78 10.44 3.56 -4.28
CA LEU A 78 9.47 2.57 -4.70
C LEU A 78 10.07 1.18 -4.65
N VAL A 79 9.34 0.22 -4.08
CA VAL A 79 9.73 -1.19 -3.99
C VAL A 79 8.62 -2.07 -4.54
N LEU A 80 8.93 -2.88 -5.55
CA LEU A 80 8.06 -3.94 -6.03
C LEU A 80 8.22 -5.20 -5.18
N TRP A 81 7.09 -5.78 -4.80
CA TRP A 81 7.00 -7.03 -4.06
C TRP A 81 6.22 -8.05 -4.86
N THR A 82 6.68 -9.30 -4.88
CA THR A 82 5.88 -10.41 -5.41
C THR A 82 4.63 -10.62 -4.55
N ASP A 83 3.68 -11.40 -5.06
CA ASP A 83 2.53 -11.84 -4.29
C ASP A 83 2.89 -12.74 -3.09
N TRP A 84 4.11 -13.24 -3.00
CA TRP A 84 4.64 -13.92 -1.81
C TRP A 84 5.38 -12.99 -0.84
N GLY A 85 5.45 -11.69 -1.13
CA GLY A 85 6.10 -10.71 -0.27
C GLY A 85 7.62 -10.66 -0.39
N LEU A 86 8.19 -11.10 -1.52
CA LEU A 86 9.61 -10.94 -1.82
C LEU A 86 9.86 -9.61 -2.53
N PRO A 87 10.78 -8.76 -2.05
CA PRO A 87 11.15 -7.54 -2.76
C PRO A 87 12.02 -7.88 -3.98
N THR A 88 11.75 -7.27 -5.14
CA THR A 88 12.38 -7.64 -6.42
C THR A 88 13.11 -6.48 -7.10
N LEU A 89 12.48 -5.31 -7.14
CA LEU A 89 13.00 -4.10 -7.76
C LEU A 89 12.76 -2.92 -6.84
N ALA A 90 13.78 -2.10 -6.62
CA ALA A 90 13.61 -0.82 -5.95
C ALA A 90 14.34 0.31 -6.67
N PHE A 91 13.77 1.50 -6.66
CA PHE A 91 14.34 2.70 -7.27
C PHE A 91 13.73 3.98 -6.68
N ASP A 92 14.44 5.09 -6.84
CA ASP A 92 14.04 6.39 -6.32
C ASP A 92 13.31 7.23 -7.36
N LEU A 93 12.34 8.03 -6.92
CA LEU A 93 11.60 9.03 -7.68
C LEU A 93 11.78 10.39 -7.02
N PHE A 94 12.30 11.35 -7.77
CA PHE A 94 12.34 12.74 -7.32
C PHE A 94 10.98 13.41 -7.58
N LEU A 95 10.45 14.07 -6.55
CA LEU A 95 9.23 14.86 -6.62
C LEU A 95 9.54 16.29 -6.19
N ALA A 96 9.30 17.27 -7.08
CA ALA A 96 9.34 18.67 -6.67
C ALA A 96 8.20 19.01 -5.69
N ALA A 97 8.19 20.23 -5.14
CA ALA A 97 7.09 20.66 -4.28
C ALA A 97 5.75 20.66 -5.04
N ASN A 98 4.73 19.99 -4.50
CA ASN A 98 3.42 19.81 -5.16
C ASN A 98 3.47 19.05 -6.49
N ASP A 99 4.53 18.27 -6.72
CA ASP A 99 4.71 17.49 -7.95
C ASP A 99 3.97 16.16 -7.92
N VAL A 100 3.68 15.63 -9.10
CA VAL A 100 3.05 14.32 -9.31
C VAL A 100 3.86 13.55 -10.33
N GLN A 101 4.28 12.34 -9.98
CA GLN A 101 4.89 11.39 -10.91
C GLN A 101 3.92 10.23 -11.16
N SER A 102 3.62 9.98 -12.43
CA SER A 102 2.83 8.82 -12.84
C SER A 102 3.73 7.74 -13.41
N VAL A 103 3.56 6.51 -12.95
CA VAL A 103 4.35 5.36 -13.41
C VAL A 103 3.40 4.30 -13.97
N ASN A 104 3.65 3.91 -15.20
CA ASN A 104 3.02 2.74 -15.80
C ASN A 104 3.87 1.51 -15.47
N LEU A 105 3.36 0.59 -14.65
CA LEU A 105 4.15 -0.55 -14.22
C LEU A 105 4.53 -1.47 -15.40
N ARG A 106 3.77 -1.49 -16.50
CA ARG A 106 4.16 -2.22 -17.73
C ARG A 106 5.53 -1.77 -18.25
N ASP A 107 5.86 -0.49 -18.14
CA ASP A 107 7.12 0.05 -18.64
C ASP A 107 8.29 -0.45 -17.78
N LEU A 108 8.09 -0.59 -16.46
CA LEU A 108 9.07 -1.20 -15.56
C LEU A 108 9.37 -2.65 -15.95
N PHE A 109 8.32 -3.43 -16.23
CA PHE A 109 8.45 -4.81 -16.73
C PHE A 109 8.88 -4.88 -18.21
N ALA A 110 9.08 -3.75 -18.88
CA ALA A 110 9.75 -3.64 -20.17
C ALA A 110 11.21 -3.13 -20.04
N GLY A 111 11.70 -2.92 -18.81
CA GLY A 111 13.05 -2.42 -18.53
C GLY A 111 13.19 -0.89 -18.60
N ALA A 112 12.08 -0.17 -18.75
CA ALA A 112 12.05 1.28 -18.83
C ALA A 112 11.67 1.89 -17.47
N LEU A 113 12.68 2.30 -16.69
CA LEU A 113 12.47 3.02 -15.44
C LEU A 113 12.20 4.51 -15.69
N PRO A 114 11.45 5.21 -14.81
CA PRO A 114 11.12 6.62 -14.96
C PRO A 114 12.37 7.51 -14.86
N VAL A 115 12.46 8.56 -15.67
CA VAL A 115 13.53 9.57 -15.54
C VAL A 115 12.98 10.79 -14.84
N THR A 116 13.42 11.01 -13.60
CA THR A 116 13.04 12.19 -12.79
C THR A 116 14.25 13.08 -12.50
N GLY A 117 14.00 14.31 -12.02
CA GLY A 117 15.05 15.26 -11.62
C GLY A 117 15.86 14.76 -10.42
N GLY A 118 16.72 15.58 -9.81
CA GLY A 118 17.43 15.16 -8.59
C GLY A 118 18.43 16.20 -8.08
N GLY A 119 19.42 15.76 -7.30
CA GLY A 119 20.62 16.54 -6.93
C GLY A 119 20.54 17.44 -5.68
N SER A 120 19.40 17.50 -4.98
CA SER A 120 19.28 18.18 -3.68
C SER A 120 19.40 17.26 -2.46
N PHE A 121 19.39 15.95 -2.69
CA PHE A 121 19.45 14.91 -1.65
C PHE A 121 20.82 14.22 -1.65
N ALA A 122 21.24 13.73 -0.48
CA ALA A 122 22.53 13.05 -0.34
C ALA A 122 22.59 11.82 -1.25
N GLY A 123 23.72 11.64 -1.94
CA GLY A 123 23.93 10.51 -2.86
C GLY A 123 23.21 10.60 -4.21
N CYS A 124 22.38 11.61 -4.45
CA CYS A 124 21.61 11.74 -5.68
C CYS A 124 22.35 12.52 -6.78
N THR A 125 22.18 12.08 -8.02
CA THR A 125 22.54 12.84 -9.23
C THR A 125 21.35 13.63 -9.77
N ASN A 126 21.55 14.48 -10.77
CA ASN A 126 20.46 15.14 -11.51
C ASN A 126 20.69 14.98 -13.02
N PRO A 127 19.89 14.17 -13.75
CA PRO A 127 18.76 13.36 -13.25
C PRO A 127 19.20 12.21 -12.33
N LEU A 128 18.27 11.55 -11.64
CA LEU A 128 18.58 10.35 -10.84
C LEU A 128 19.18 9.25 -11.71
N VAL A 129 20.23 8.62 -11.20
CA VAL A 129 20.77 7.38 -11.74
C VAL A 129 20.00 6.23 -11.09
N LEU A 130 19.23 5.50 -11.89
CA LEU A 130 18.46 4.35 -11.45
C LEU A 130 19.20 3.04 -11.76
N PRO A 131 18.83 1.93 -11.10
CA PRO A 131 19.40 0.62 -11.41
C PRO A 131 19.22 0.27 -12.89
N THR A 132 20.27 -0.26 -13.52
CA THR A 132 20.17 -0.76 -14.89
C THR A 132 19.52 -2.13 -14.87
N LEU A 133 18.37 -2.27 -15.52
CA LEU A 133 17.73 -3.56 -15.75
C LEU A 133 18.26 -4.15 -17.06
N ASP A 134 19.31 -4.95 -16.96
CA ASP A 134 19.79 -5.74 -18.10
C ASP A 134 18.81 -6.87 -18.44
N ASP A 135 19.05 -7.56 -19.56
CA ASP A 135 18.14 -8.61 -20.04
C ASP A 135 17.94 -9.72 -19.00
N ALA A 136 18.98 -10.06 -18.23
CA ALA A 136 18.93 -11.10 -17.21
C ALA A 136 18.11 -10.66 -15.99
N ALA A 137 18.31 -9.43 -15.51
CA ALA A 137 17.53 -8.84 -14.42
C ALA A 137 16.05 -8.67 -14.82
N LEU A 138 15.78 -8.26 -16.06
CA LEU A 138 14.42 -8.11 -16.58
C LEU A 138 13.71 -9.47 -16.71
N GLU A 139 14.41 -10.50 -17.20
CA GLU A 139 13.88 -11.86 -17.24
C GLU A 139 13.59 -12.39 -15.83
N ALA A 140 14.51 -12.18 -14.88
CA ALA A 140 14.32 -12.57 -13.50
C ALA A 140 13.11 -11.88 -12.87
N LEU A 141 12.97 -10.55 -13.05
CA LEU A 141 11.83 -9.77 -12.56
C LEU A 141 10.50 -10.34 -13.08
N ARG A 142 10.40 -10.61 -14.39
CA ARG A 142 9.21 -11.21 -14.99
C ARG A 142 8.91 -12.59 -14.44
N ARG A 143 9.92 -13.48 -14.33
CA ARG A 143 9.75 -14.83 -13.77
C ARG A 143 9.25 -14.78 -12.32
N GLN A 144 9.86 -13.93 -11.49
CA GLN A 144 9.50 -13.77 -10.09
C GLN A 144 8.03 -13.37 -9.90
N HIS A 145 7.52 -12.41 -10.69
CA HIS A 145 6.14 -11.93 -10.57
C HIS A 145 5.09 -12.77 -11.32
N THR A 146 5.51 -13.66 -12.22
CA THR A 146 4.62 -14.62 -12.91
C THR A 146 4.62 -16.00 -12.25
N GLY A 147 5.37 -16.18 -11.16
CA GLY A 147 5.55 -17.46 -10.48
C GLY A 147 6.25 -18.53 -11.32
N GLN A 148 7.08 -18.11 -12.28
CA GLN A 148 7.89 -19.04 -13.05
C GLN A 148 9.20 -19.39 -12.32
N PRO A 149 9.70 -20.64 -12.47
CA PRO A 149 10.94 -21.06 -11.85
C PRO A 149 12.16 -20.29 -12.37
N ASP A 150 13.11 -20.02 -11.49
CA ASP A 150 14.46 -19.60 -11.84
C ASP A 150 15.32 -20.79 -12.36
N GLY A 151 16.61 -20.55 -12.59
CA GLY A 151 17.55 -21.58 -13.05
C GLY A 151 17.76 -22.74 -12.06
N GLN A 152 17.35 -22.56 -10.80
CA GLN A 152 17.44 -23.52 -9.71
C GLN A 152 16.07 -24.14 -9.37
N GLN A 153 15.04 -23.92 -10.20
CA GLN A 153 13.66 -24.37 -9.97
C GLN A 153 12.99 -23.75 -8.74
N ARG A 154 13.45 -22.56 -8.34
CA ARG A 154 12.82 -21.80 -7.26
C ARG A 154 11.84 -20.79 -7.80
N CYS A 155 10.70 -20.66 -7.13
CA CYS A 155 9.68 -19.68 -7.39
C CYS A 155 9.72 -18.59 -6.32
N ALA A 156 9.44 -17.36 -6.74
CA ALA A 156 9.34 -16.20 -5.86
C ALA A 156 7.91 -15.63 -5.78
N GLY A 157 6.97 -16.21 -6.52
CA GLY A 157 5.56 -15.82 -6.57
C GLY A 157 4.68 -17.01 -6.98
N SER A 158 3.37 -16.87 -6.84
CA SER A 158 2.44 -18.02 -6.98
C SER A 158 2.13 -18.41 -8.43
N GLY A 159 2.18 -17.44 -9.35
CA GLY A 159 1.66 -17.62 -10.71
C GLY A 159 0.14 -17.80 -10.78
N ARG A 160 -0.60 -17.52 -9.69
CA ARG A 160 -2.07 -17.68 -9.62
C ARG A 160 -2.83 -16.86 -10.66
N ALA A 161 -2.26 -15.75 -11.11
CA ALA A 161 -2.85 -14.88 -12.13
C ALA A 161 -2.66 -15.43 -13.56
N GLY A 162 -1.83 -16.46 -13.75
CA GLY A 162 -1.53 -17.08 -15.04
C GLY A 162 -0.10 -16.80 -15.52
N ALA A 163 0.37 -17.64 -16.44
CA ALA A 163 1.80 -17.71 -16.83
C ALA A 163 2.41 -16.41 -17.39
N ASN A 164 1.59 -15.47 -17.87
CA ASN A 164 2.03 -14.20 -18.44
C ASN A 164 1.56 -12.98 -17.65
N ILE A 165 0.89 -13.18 -16.51
CA ILE A 165 0.40 -12.07 -15.69
C ILE A 165 1.39 -11.86 -14.54
N ALA A 166 2.15 -10.78 -14.62
CA ALA A 166 2.98 -10.33 -13.51
C ALA A 166 2.06 -9.74 -12.43
N LEU A 167 2.19 -10.27 -11.21
CA LEU A 167 1.34 -9.97 -10.06
C LEU A 167 2.20 -9.54 -8.87
N GLY A 168 1.70 -8.62 -8.05
CA GLY A 168 2.35 -8.24 -6.81
C GLY A 168 1.70 -7.05 -6.13
N TYR A 169 2.42 -6.45 -5.19
CA TYR A 169 2.09 -5.18 -4.55
C TYR A 169 3.32 -4.28 -4.54
N LEU A 170 3.17 -3.01 -4.20
CA LEU A 170 4.31 -2.12 -4.05
C LEU A 170 4.16 -1.23 -2.84
N THR A 171 5.31 -0.91 -2.23
CA THR A 171 5.41 0.12 -1.20
C THR A 171 6.20 1.30 -1.73
N ILE A 172 5.86 2.49 -1.24
CA ILE A 172 6.55 3.73 -1.59
C ILE A 172 6.82 4.50 -0.31
N ASP A 173 8.09 4.62 0.07
CA ASP A 173 8.47 5.31 1.29
C ASP A 173 9.09 6.67 0.98
N VAL A 174 8.91 7.64 1.87
CA VAL A 174 9.74 8.86 1.84
C VAL A 174 11.14 8.50 2.32
N VAL A 175 12.15 8.96 1.58
CA VAL A 175 13.56 8.72 1.89
C VAL A 175 14.35 10.03 1.89
N GLN A 176 15.45 10.06 2.63
CA GLN A 176 16.28 11.26 2.80
C GLN A 176 17.58 11.26 1.96
N ALA A 177 17.91 10.13 1.35
CA ALA A 177 19.09 9.98 0.50
C ALA A 177 18.79 8.99 -0.64
N CYS A 178 19.43 9.20 -1.79
CA CYS A 178 19.39 8.19 -2.83
C CYS A 178 20.14 6.95 -2.38
N SER A 179 19.64 5.83 -2.87
CA SER A 179 20.19 4.52 -2.61
C SER A 179 21.21 4.18 -3.71
N PRO A 180 22.55 4.26 -3.47
CA PRO A 180 23.53 3.91 -4.51
C PRO A 180 23.56 2.40 -4.83
N THR A 181 22.87 1.59 -4.03
CA THR A 181 22.61 0.15 -4.19
C THR A 181 21.11 -0.12 -4.05
N ILE A 182 20.60 -1.28 -4.45
CA ILE A 182 19.19 -1.63 -4.18
C ILE A 182 19.04 -1.84 -2.67
N HIS A 183 18.39 -0.90 -1.97
CA HIS A 183 17.96 -1.08 -0.58
C HIS A 183 16.48 -1.43 -0.57
N PHE A 184 16.11 -2.30 0.35
CA PHE A 184 14.72 -2.70 0.59
C PHE A 184 14.34 -2.37 2.03
N PRO A 185 13.04 -2.31 2.36
CA PRO A 185 12.56 -2.15 3.73
C PRO A 185 13.11 -3.19 4.73
N THR A 186 13.54 -4.36 4.24
CA THR A 186 14.22 -5.43 5.01
C THR A 186 15.72 -5.24 5.17
N SER A 187 16.32 -4.22 4.53
CA SER A 187 17.76 -3.98 4.57
C SER A 187 18.15 -3.30 5.89
N ASN A 188 19.25 -3.76 6.48
CA ASN A 188 19.80 -3.13 7.67
C ASN A 188 20.14 -1.65 7.42
N GLY A 189 19.67 -0.76 8.30
CA GLY A 189 19.85 0.70 8.18
C GLY A 189 18.85 1.38 7.23
N TYR A 190 17.91 0.64 6.61
CA TYR A 190 16.83 1.27 5.85
C TYR A 190 15.90 2.06 6.78
N PHE A 191 15.41 1.39 7.84
CA PHE A 191 14.79 2.05 8.98
C PHE A 191 15.80 2.17 10.12
N GLU A 192 15.75 3.31 10.81
CA GLU A 192 16.44 3.53 12.08
C GLU A 192 15.56 4.43 12.95
N ALA A 193 15.69 4.28 14.27
CA ALA A 193 14.89 5.02 15.25
C ALA A 193 14.91 6.54 15.01
N GLY A 194 13.74 7.17 15.09
CA GLY A 194 13.58 8.60 14.82
C GLY A 194 13.61 8.99 13.34
N GLY A 195 13.60 8.02 12.43
CA GLY A 195 13.66 8.26 10.98
C GLY A 195 15.04 8.71 10.50
N SER A 196 16.11 8.25 11.16
CA SER A 196 17.50 8.59 10.78
C SER A 196 18.09 7.69 9.69
N GLY A 197 17.39 6.62 9.31
CA GLY A 197 17.81 5.66 8.30
C GLY A 197 17.70 6.23 6.88
N ILE A 198 17.63 5.36 5.88
CA ILE A 198 17.34 5.80 4.50
C ILE A 198 15.89 6.31 4.42
N ALA A 199 14.96 5.58 5.03
CA ALA A 199 13.57 5.99 5.17
C ALA A 199 13.44 7.13 6.20
N ALA A 200 12.72 8.18 5.80
CA ALA A 200 12.43 9.35 6.62
C ALA A 200 10.98 9.31 7.14
N ASN A 201 10.68 10.06 8.20
CA ASN A 201 9.35 10.07 8.83
C ASN A 201 8.43 11.18 8.29
N ASP A 202 8.80 11.84 7.19
CA ASP A 202 8.01 12.93 6.61
C ASP A 202 6.71 12.42 5.99
N ASN A 203 5.58 12.87 6.53
CA ASN A 203 4.25 12.53 6.03
C ASN A 203 3.82 13.48 4.90
N VAL A 204 4.29 13.22 3.68
CA VAL A 204 4.08 14.11 2.51
C VAL A 204 3.55 13.44 1.25
N LEU A 205 3.49 12.11 1.22
CA LEU A 205 3.03 11.38 0.03
C LEU A 205 1.51 11.24 0.01
N LEU A 206 0.94 11.45 -1.17
CA LEU A 206 -0.38 10.98 -1.55
C LEU A 206 -0.25 10.06 -2.76
N GLY A 207 -1.14 9.09 -2.92
CA GLY A 207 -1.10 8.23 -4.10
C GLY A 207 -2.40 7.53 -4.43
N ASP A 208 -2.52 7.17 -5.69
CA ASP A 208 -3.61 6.38 -6.25
C ASP A 208 -3.08 5.39 -7.29
N PHE A 209 -3.95 4.45 -7.67
CA PHE A 209 -3.64 3.48 -8.71
C PHE A 209 -4.86 3.16 -9.58
N PHE A 210 -4.59 2.76 -10.80
CA PHE A 210 -5.58 2.30 -11.77
C PHE A 210 -5.13 0.98 -12.40
N LEU A 211 -5.95 -0.04 -12.27
CA LEU A 211 -5.91 -1.27 -13.05
C LEU A 211 -6.60 -1.02 -14.38
N VAL A 212 -5.87 -1.10 -15.49
CA VAL A 212 -6.34 -0.78 -16.83
C VAL A 212 -6.20 -2.01 -17.72
N ASP A 213 -7.29 -2.41 -18.36
CA ASP A 213 -7.31 -3.43 -19.41
C ASP A 213 -7.92 -2.79 -20.67
N ALA A 214 -7.04 -2.30 -21.56
CA ALA A 214 -7.47 -1.60 -22.75
C ALA A 214 -8.17 -2.54 -23.75
N ALA A 215 -7.74 -3.80 -23.83
CA ALA A 215 -8.38 -4.83 -24.64
C ALA A 215 -9.83 -5.08 -24.21
N ALA A 216 -10.11 -5.03 -22.90
CA ALA A 216 -11.45 -5.17 -22.35
C ALA A 216 -12.24 -3.83 -22.27
N ASN A 217 -11.64 -2.69 -22.64
CA ASN A 217 -12.18 -1.34 -22.39
C ASN A 217 -12.59 -1.13 -20.92
N LEU A 218 -11.73 -1.57 -20.00
CA LEU A 218 -12.01 -1.58 -18.56
C LEU A 218 -10.91 -0.82 -17.81
N ALA A 219 -11.29 0.06 -16.89
CA ALA A 219 -10.36 0.67 -15.95
C ALA A 219 -11.05 0.88 -14.61
N GLN A 220 -10.38 0.47 -13.53
CA GLN A 220 -10.83 0.61 -12.15
C GLN A 220 -9.63 0.91 -11.26
N GLY A 221 -9.84 1.48 -10.10
CA GLY A 221 -8.75 1.93 -9.25
C GLY A 221 -9.23 2.42 -7.91
N GLY A 222 -8.29 2.92 -7.12
CA GLY A 222 -8.56 3.46 -5.80
C GLY A 222 -7.37 4.26 -5.29
N GLU A 223 -7.53 4.85 -4.13
CA GLU A 223 -6.42 5.48 -3.42
C GLU A 223 -5.52 4.39 -2.82
N ALA A 224 -4.22 4.68 -2.77
CA ALA A 224 -3.26 3.88 -2.02
C ALA A 224 -3.67 3.82 -0.52
N ALA A 225 -3.20 2.81 0.20
CA ALA A 225 -3.22 2.90 1.66
C ALA A 225 -2.16 3.92 2.08
N HIS A 226 -2.58 4.95 2.82
CA HIS A 226 -1.73 6.02 3.30
C HIS A 226 -1.28 5.71 4.72
N ILE A 227 -0.01 5.37 4.89
CA ILE A 227 0.56 4.88 6.14
C ILE A 227 1.41 5.99 6.77
N VAL A 228 0.88 6.55 7.86
CA VAL A 228 1.48 7.67 8.58
C VAL A 228 2.66 7.20 9.45
N ALA A 229 3.76 7.95 9.42
CA ALA A 229 4.82 7.85 10.40
C ALA A 229 4.50 8.68 11.65
N ASP A 230 4.60 8.09 12.83
CA ASP A 230 4.51 8.79 14.11
C ASP A 230 5.46 8.14 15.10
N GLU A 231 6.66 8.72 15.25
CA GLU A 231 7.70 8.23 16.15
C GLU A 231 7.23 8.18 17.60
N ALA A 232 6.47 9.17 18.05
CA ALA A 232 6.03 9.24 19.44
C ALA A 232 5.02 8.12 19.76
N ARG A 233 4.21 7.74 18.77
CA ARG A 233 3.19 6.71 18.94
C ARG A 233 3.70 5.32 18.62
N PHE A 234 4.49 5.13 17.57
CA PHE A 234 4.84 3.81 17.03
C PHE A 234 6.32 3.45 17.12
N GLY A 235 7.20 4.42 17.40
CA GLY A 235 8.63 4.18 17.58
C GLY A 235 8.90 3.14 18.67
N GLY A 236 9.66 2.10 18.34
CA GLY A 236 10.01 1.02 19.28
C GLY A 236 8.87 0.05 19.61
N ARG A 237 7.71 0.14 18.93
CA ARG A 237 6.58 -0.77 19.14
C ARG A 237 6.66 -1.98 18.23
N THR A 238 6.14 -3.12 18.70
CA THR A 238 6.15 -4.39 17.94
C THR A 238 5.00 -4.52 16.94
N GLN A 239 4.10 -3.54 16.90
CA GLN A 239 2.89 -3.49 16.07
C GLN A 239 2.94 -2.24 15.19
N THR A 240 3.68 -2.34 14.10
CA THR A 240 3.85 -1.32 13.06
C THR A 240 3.66 -1.95 11.68
N PHE A 241 3.46 -1.13 10.64
CA PHE A 241 3.23 -1.65 9.29
C PHE A 241 4.34 -2.60 8.81
N TYR A 242 5.61 -2.22 9.01
CA TYR A 242 6.73 -3.06 8.59
C TYR A 242 7.18 -4.08 9.64
N SER A 243 6.51 -4.19 10.79
CA SER A 243 6.98 -4.95 11.95
C SER A 243 7.42 -6.39 11.63
N ARG A 244 6.76 -7.09 10.69
CA ARG A 244 7.16 -8.44 10.26
C ARG A 244 8.49 -8.47 9.51
N TRP A 245 8.80 -7.45 8.73
CA TRP A 245 9.99 -7.38 7.88
C TRP A 245 11.23 -6.81 8.59
N ILE A 246 11.05 -6.21 9.77
CA ILE A 246 12.12 -5.58 10.55
C ILE A 246 12.28 -6.20 11.95
N ASP A 247 11.99 -7.50 12.11
CA ASP A 247 12.11 -8.21 13.38
C ASP A 247 11.36 -7.57 14.57
N ARG A 248 10.28 -6.84 14.26
CA ARG A 248 9.41 -6.13 15.21
C ARG A 248 10.14 -5.11 16.08
N THR A 249 11.20 -4.48 15.57
CA THR A 249 11.92 -3.42 16.30
C THR A 249 11.07 -2.16 16.47
N GLY A 250 10.16 -1.89 15.53
CA GLY A 250 9.36 -0.66 15.50
C GLY A 250 10.15 0.57 15.07
N GLU A 251 11.33 0.39 14.48
CA GLU A 251 12.17 1.48 13.96
C GLU A 251 11.54 2.17 12.74
N ASP A 252 10.57 1.54 12.09
CA ASP A 252 9.81 2.16 11.00
C ASP A 252 8.81 3.20 11.49
N ALA A 253 8.38 3.13 12.76
CA ALA A 253 7.39 4.03 13.34
C ALA A 253 6.11 4.25 12.50
N ARG A 254 5.73 3.27 11.66
CA ARG A 254 4.56 3.38 10.79
C ARG A 254 3.33 2.84 11.47
N ALA A 255 2.23 3.58 11.33
CA ALA A 255 0.94 3.15 11.84
C ALA A 255 0.53 1.80 11.23
N PRO A 256 0.07 0.83 12.03
CA PRO A 256 -0.43 -0.43 11.51
C PRO A 256 -1.77 -0.24 10.78
N LEU A 257 -1.97 -1.05 9.75
CA LEU A 257 -3.26 -1.12 9.05
C LEU A 257 -4.32 -1.86 9.87
N GLY A 258 -5.57 -1.79 9.41
CA GLY A 258 -6.70 -2.46 10.04
C GLY A 258 -6.58 -3.97 10.06
N THR A 259 -7.36 -4.62 10.93
CA THR A 259 -7.37 -6.08 11.08
C THR A 259 -8.65 -6.71 10.55
N GLN A 260 -9.66 -5.88 10.26
CA GLN A 260 -10.90 -6.29 9.58
C GLN A 260 -11.41 -5.15 8.71
N TYR A 261 -11.84 -5.49 7.49
CA TYR A 261 -12.44 -4.57 6.54
C TYR A 261 -13.80 -5.07 6.08
N ARG A 262 -14.71 -4.14 5.80
CA ARG A 262 -16.01 -4.40 5.21
C ARG A 262 -16.10 -3.79 3.83
N ALA A 263 -16.37 -4.61 2.82
CA ALA A 263 -16.63 -4.20 1.45
C ALA A 263 -18.08 -4.49 1.08
N ARG A 264 -18.71 -3.59 0.31
CA ARG A 264 -19.95 -3.94 -0.41
C ARG A 264 -19.57 -4.79 -1.62
N PHE A 265 -20.42 -5.73 -2.02
CA PHE A 265 -20.24 -6.50 -3.26
C PHE A 265 -21.51 -6.52 -4.10
N LEU A 266 -21.33 -6.67 -5.42
CA LEU A 266 -22.39 -6.64 -6.42
C LEU A 266 -22.19 -7.81 -7.41
N ASN A 267 -22.84 -8.94 -7.19
CA ASN A 267 -22.74 -10.18 -7.96
C ASN A 267 -23.92 -10.39 -8.92
N GLY A 268 -24.44 -9.31 -9.49
CA GLY A 268 -25.57 -9.38 -10.40
C GLY A 268 -26.07 -8.02 -10.89
N GLY A 269 -27.21 -8.04 -11.57
CA GLY A 269 -27.81 -6.83 -12.13
C GLY A 269 -26.93 -6.20 -13.22
N LEU A 270 -26.76 -4.87 -13.15
CA LEU A 270 -25.94 -4.13 -14.12
C LEU A 270 -24.43 -4.37 -13.96
N PHE A 271 -23.98 -4.86 -12.81
CA PHE A 271 -22.59 -5.25 -12.55
C PHE A 271 -22.40 -6.74 -12.84
N SER A 272 -22.61 -7.12 -14.11
CA SER A 272 -22.55 -8.51 -14.55
C SER A 272 -21.15 -9.13 -14.51
N GLY A 273 -20.11 -8.30 -14.32
CA GLY A 273 -18.74 -8.77 -14.09
C GLY A 273 -18.46 -9.08 -12.61
N GLY A 274 -19.38 -8.76 -11.70
CA GLY A 274 -19.27 -9.09 -10.29
C GLY A 274 -18.38 -8.12 -9.49
N THR A 275 -18.02 -8.57 -8.30
CA THR A 275 -17.03 -7.94 -7.44
C THR A 275 -15.82 -8.85 -7.22
N ASP A 276 -14.64 -8.29 -7.43
CA ASP A 276 -13.40 -8.87 -6.93
C ASP A 276 -12.89 -8.05 -5.74
N LEU A 277 -12.30 -8.72 -4.76
CA LEU A 277 -11.57 -8.08 -3.68
C LEU A 277 -10.08 -8.14 -4.01
N ALA A 278 -9.43 -7.00 -4.14
CA ALA A 278 -7.97 -6.92 -4.06
C ALA A 278 -7.59 -6.82 -2.58
N VAL A 279 -6.95 -7.88 -2.07
CA VAL A 279 -6.61 -8.04 -0.66
C VAL A 279 -5.10 -8.03 -0.52
N TRP A 280 -4.59 -7.16 0.35
CA TRP A 280 -3.25 -7.28 0.92
C TRP A 280 -3.39 -7.80 2.36
N ALA A 281 -2.66 -8.85 2.70
CA ALA A 281 -2.69 -9.52 3.99
C ALA A 281 -1.25 -9.64 4.51
N GLU A 282 -0.95 -9.01 5.65
CA GLU A 282 0.35 -9.15 6.31
C GLU A 282 0.63 -10.64 6.57
N PRO A 283 1.79 -11.18 6.15
CA PRO A 283 2.15 -12.56 6.41
C PRO A 283 2.51 -12.76 7.88
N SER A 284 2.15 -13.91 8.45
CA SER A 284 2.54 -14.27 9.81
C SER A 284 4.01 -14.67 9.90
N LEU A 285 4.60 -15.26 8.84
CA LEU A 285 6.00 -15.63 8.77
C LEU A 285 6.83 -14.57 8.04
N ALA A 286 7.93 -14.17 8.66
CA ALA A 286 8.87 -13.18 8.15
C ALA A 286 9.97 -13.82 7.29
N LEU A 287 9.63 -14.62 6.29
CA LEU A 287 10.62 -15.32 5.47
C LEU A 287 10.38 -15.14 3.97
N PRO A 288 10.64 -13.94 3.42
CA PRO A 288 10.62 -13.75 1.98
C PRO A 288 11.88 -14.38 1.36
N ALA A 289 11.79 -15.67 1.05
CA ALA A 289 12.82 -16.38 0.28
C ALA A 289 12.17 -17.19 -0.85
N ALA A 290 12.87 -17.28 -1.98
CA ALA A 290 12.43 -18.12 -3.07
C ALA A 290 12.55 -19.59 -2.63
N VAL A 291 11.45 -20.33 -2.79
CA VAL A 291 11.33 -21.75 -2.41
C VAL A 291 11.29 -22.59 -3.67
N LEU A 292 11.56 -23.89 -3.57
CA LEU A 292 11.28 -24.77 -4.71
C LEU A 292 9.80 -24.67 -5.06
N CYS A 293 9.47 -24.58 -6.35
CA CYS A 293 8.12 -24.25 -6.79
C CYS A 293 7.05 -25.24 -6.29
N ASP A 294 7.43 -26.49 -6.03
CA ASP A 294 6.61 -27.55 -5.48
C ASP A 294 6.55 -27.58 -3.93
N GLU A 295 7.41 -26.82 -3.23
CA GLU A 295 7.50 -26.79 -1.77
C GLU A 295 6.73 -25.61 -1.13
N ARG A 296 5.97 -24.82 -1.91
CA ARG A 296 5.30 -23.62 -1.37
C ARG A 296 4.36 -23.94 -0.21
N GLU A 297 3.58 -25.01 -0.31
CA GLU A 297 2.62 -25.42 0.72
C GLU A 297 3.29 -25.56 2.10
N GLU A 298 4.54 -26.02 2.14
CA GLU A 298 5.32 -26.20 3.37
C GLU A 298 5.91 -24.90 3.93
N SER A 299 5.99 -23.85 3.10
CA SER A 299 6.54 -22.55 3.47
C SER A 299 5.49 -21.50 3.86
N VAL A 300 4.21 -21.87 3.74
CA VAL A 300 3.07 -21.05 4.18
C VAL A 300 2.75 -21.37 5.64
N ASP A 301 2.37 -20.38 6.42
CA ASP A 301 1.87 -20.62 7.76
C ASP A 301 0.47 -21.23 7.71
N VAL A 302 0.39 -22.53 8.02
CA VAL A 302 -0.88 -23.26 8.12
C VAL A 302 -1.81 -22.71 9.20
N CYS A 303 -1.31 -21.85 10.10
CA CYS A 303 -2.09 -21.16 11.11
C CYS A 303 -2.60 -19.79 10.69
N GLN A 304 -2.22 -19.28 9.51
CA GLN A 304 -2.74 -18.01 9.02
C GLN A 304 -3.95 -18.20 8.11
N LEU A 305 -5.05 -17.52 8.45
CA LEU A 305 -6.32 -17.60 7.74
C LEU A 305 -6.88 -16.21 7.41
N LEU A 306 -7.45 -16.09 6.23
CA LEU A 306 -8.43 -15.04 5.92
C LEU A 306 -9.82 -15.59 6.21
N SER A 307 -10.56 -14.89 7.07
CA SER A 307 -11.96 -15.19 7.38
C SER A 307 -12.86 -14.23 6.61
N TYR A 308 -13.85 -14.80 5.92
CA TYR A 308 -14.84 -14.09 5.13
C TYR A 308 -16.23 -14.27 5.74
N SER A 309 -16.92 -13.18 6.07
CA SER A 309 -18.31 -13.23 6.53
C SER A 309 -19.20 -12.44 5.59
N VAL A 310 -20.18 -13.12 4.97
CA VAL A 310 -21.07 -12.52 3.98
C VAL A 310 -22.44 -12.22 4.58
N PHE A 311 -22.94 -11.02 4.30
CA PHE A 311 -24.22 -10.52 4.78
C PHE A 311 -25.03 -9.95 3.61
N ASP A 312 -26.36 -10.11 3.64
CA ASP A 312 -27.23 -9.37 2.74
C ASP A 312 -27.35 -7.88 3.12
N GLU A 313 -27.88 -7.05 2.23
CA GLU A 313 -28.04 -5.60 2.48
C GLU A 313 -29.06 -5.29 3.59
N ALA A 314 -29.95 -6.23 3.92
CA ALA A 314 -30.90 -6.09 5.01
C ALA A 314 -30.30 -6.44 6.38
N GLY A 315 -29.09 -7.03 6.41
CA GLY A 315 -28.45 -7.56 7.60
C GLY A 315 -29.20 -8.74 8.25
N ALA A 316 -30.16 -9.33 7.56
CA ALA A 316 -31.02 -10.39 8.06
C ALA A 316 -30.54 -11.78 7.61
N GLY A 317 -29.92 -11.85 6.43
CA GLY A 317 -29.22 -13.02 5.93
C GLY A 317 -27.73 -12.92 6.21
N GLN A 318 -27.21 -13.85 7.01
CA GLN A 318 -25.77 -14.06 7.20
C GLN A 318 -25.44 -15.48 6.75
N GLU A 319 -24.45 -15.62 5.87
CA GLU A 319 -23.88 -16.91 5.53
C GLU A 319 -22.82 -17.31 6.57
N LEU A 320 -22.60 -18.61 6.75
CA LEU A 320 -21.55 -19.09 7.65
C LEU A 320 -20.19 -18.57 7.16
N PRO A 321 -19.32 -18.11 8.08
CA PRO A 321 -18.00 -17.64 7.68
C PRO A 321 -17.23 -18.74 6.94
N THR A 322 -16.55 -18.35 5.87
CA THR A 322 -15.56 -19.21 5.20
C THR A 322 -14.17 -18.78 5.62
N GLU A 323 -13.26 -19.74 5.69
CA GLU A 323 -11.86 -19.51 6.02
C GLU A 323 -10.98 -20.09 4.92
N ALA A 324 -9.96 -19.33 4.52
CA ALA A 324 -8.97 -19.76 3.54
C ALA A 324 -7.57 -19.55 4.11
N LEU A 325 -6.68 -20.51 3.86
CA LEU A 325 -5.26 -20.37 4.17
C LEU A 325 -4.66 -19.22 3.36
N VAL A 326 -3.84 -18.40 4.02
CA VAL A 326 -3.15 -17.29 3.35
C VAL A 326 -1.91 -17.81 2.65
N THR A 327 -2.01 -18.11 1.35
CA THR A 327 -0.88 -18.59 0.54
C THR A 327 -0.08 -17.47 -0.11
N GLU A 328 -0.72 -16.30 -0.30
CA GLU A 328 -0.14 -15.08 -0.86
C GLU A 328 -0.40 -13.86 0.05
N VAL A 329 0.56 -12.94 0.08
CA VAL A 329 0.47 -11.62 0.72
C VAL A 329 -0.52 -10.72 -0.02
N THR A 330 -0.65 -10.87 -1.34
CA THR A 330 -1.67 -10.16 -2.10
C THR A 330 -2.38 -11.03 -3.12
N ALA A 331 -3.67 -10.80 -3.28
CA ALA A 331 -4.54 -11.58 -4.14
C ALA A 331 -5.72 -10.76 -4.66
N ARG A 332 -6.22 -11.15 -5.84
CA ARG A 332 -7.53 -10.74 -6.35
C ARG A 332 -8.49 -11.92 -6.23
N ILE A 333 -9.56 -11.73 -5.45
CA ILE A 333 -10.45 -12.81 -5.02
C ILE A 333 -11.88 -12.49 -5.45
N PRO A 334 -12.50 -13.30 -6.34
CA PRO A 334 -13.87 -13.08 -6.78
C PRO A 334 -14.87 -13.42 -5.68
N VAL A 335 -15.77 -12.49 -5.37
CA VAL A 335 -16.92 -12.76 -4.51
C VAL A 335 -17.91 -13.63 -5.29
N GLY A 336 -18.41 -14.70 -4.70
CA GLY A 336 -19.17 -15.75 -5.41
C GLY A 336 -18.28 -16.79 -6.09
N GLY A 337 -16.95 -16.67 -5.96
CA GLY A 337 -15.99 -17.68 -6.38
C GLY A 337 -15.84 -18.82 -5.38
N THR A 338 -14.80 -19.64 -5.56
CA THR A 338 -14.53 -20.80 -4.70
C THR A 338 -14.09 -20.42 -3.28
N GLU A 339 -13.37 -19.31 -3.14
CA GLU A 339 -12.84 -18.85 -1.85
C GLU A 339 -13.90 -18.10 -1.01
N ILE A 340 -14.76 -17.33 -1.68
CA ILE A 340 -15.88 -16.61 -1.08
C ILE A 340 -17.18 -17.06 -1.77
N PRO A 341 -17.64 -18.31 -1.54
CA PRO A 341 -18.87 -18.80 -2.14
C PRO A 341 -20.07 -18.07 -1.52
N THR A 342 -20.93 -17.51 -2.35
CA THR A 342 -22.19 -16.90 -1.89
C THR A 342 -23.25 -16.95 -2.98
N ALA A 343 -24.51 -17.15 -2.57
CA ALA A 343 -25.67 -17.03 -3.46
C ALA A 343 -26.31 -15.64 -3.38
N ILE A 344 -25.88 -14.81 -2.42
CA ILE A 344 -26.35 -13.44 -2.25
C ILE A 344 -25.86 -12.62 -3.44
N GLN A 345 -26.75 -11.85 -4.06
CA GLN A 345 -26.41 -11.02 -5.22
C GLN A 345 -25.85 -9.65 -4.81
N PHE A 346 -26.32 -9.09 -3.71
CA PHE A 346 -25.92 -7.77 -3.22
C PHE A 346 -25.82 -7.81 -1.71
N GLY A 347 -24.73 -7.29 -1.16
CA GLY A 347 -24.47 -7.39 0.26
C GLY A 347 -23.12 -6.83 0.68
N PHE A 348 -22.67 -7.28 1.84
CA PHE A 348 -21.37 -6.95 2.41
C PHE A 348 -20.55 -8.20 2.68
N VAL A 349 -19.24 -8.08 2.54
CA VAL A 349 -18.27 -9.08 2.95
C VAL A 349 -17.31 -8.44 3.95
N ASP A 350 -17.21 -9.05 5.13
CA ASP A 350 -16.13 -8.77 6.08
C ASP A 350 -14.94 -9.67 5.77
N VAL A 351 -13.75 -9.08 5.70
CA VAL A 351 -12.48 -9.78 5.51
C VAL A 351 -11.61 -9.53 6.74
N ALA A 352 -11.18 -10.59 7.43
CA ALA A 352 -10.32 -10.51 8.60
C ALA A 352 -9.09 -11.40 8.46
N ASN A 353 -7.89 -10.84 8.66
CA ASN A 353 -6.63 -11.59 8.64
C ASN A 353 -6.28 -12.04 10.07
N ARG A 354 -6.06 -13.35 10.26
CA ARG A 354 -5.92 -13.98 11.57
C ARG A 354 -4.80 -15.02 11.59
N GLU A 355 -4.08 -15.10 12.71
CA GLU A 355 -3.10 -16.14 13.03
C GLU A 355 -3.63 -16.96 14.22
N LEU A 356 -3.79 -18.27 14.04
CA LEU A 356 -4.23 -19.22 15.06
C LEU A 356 -3.03 -19.80 15.80
N ARG A 357 -2.62 -19.18 16.91
CA ARG A 357 -1.50 -19.70 17.70
C ARG A 357 -1.88 -21.01 18.37
N GLY A 358 -1.03 -22.03 18.16
CA GLY A 358 -1.30 -23.39 18.61
C GLY A 358 -2.20 -24.20 17.68
N CYS A 359 -2.37 -23.78 16.41
CA CYS A 359 -3.10 -24.58 15.42
C CYS A 359 -2.31 -25.82 14.95
N ASP A 360 -1.00 -25.86 15.20
CA ASP A 360 -0.23 -27.09 15.07
C ASP A 360 -0.72 -28.09 16.14
N PHE A 361 -1.21 -29.24 15.69
CA PHE A 361 -1.82 -30.29 16.53
C PHE A 361 -0.80 -31.10 17.34
N SER A 362 0.35 -30.49 17.69
CA SER A 362 1.33 -31.10 18.57
C SER A 362 0.79 -31.17 20.02
N ILE A 363 0.96 -32.34 20.65
CA ILE A 363 0.39 -32.64 21.97
C ILE A 363 1.01 -31.71 23.03
N GLY A 364 0.17 -30.95 23.75
CA GLY A 364 0.57 -30.15 24.91
C GLY A 364 0.59 -28.62 24.72
N GLN A 365 0.07 -28.11 23.60
CA GLN A 365 -0.02 -26.66 23.35
C GLN A 365 -1.14 -25.98 24.18
N PRO A 366 -0.98 -24.68 24.51
CA PRO A 366 -2.02 -23.85 25.14
C PRO A 366 -3.32 -23.81 24.31
N PRO A 367 -4.45 -23.31 24.87
CA PRO A 367 -5.67 -23.13 24.08
C PRO A 367 -5.39 -22.28 22.85
N ILE A 368 -6.05 -22.60 21.73
CA ILE A 368 -5.93 -21.86 20.46
C ILE A 368 -6.20 -20.38 20.73
N GLN A 369 -5.23 -19.54 20.40
CA GLN A 369 -5.36 -18.08 20.49
C GLN A 369 -5.47 -17.49 19.10
N VAL A 370 -6.49 -16.65 18.89
CA VAL A 370 -6.67 -15.92 17.65
C VAL A 370 -5.95 -14.58 17.77
N VAL A 371 -4.89 -14.39 16.98
CA VAL A 371 -4.12 -13.15 16.93
C VAL A 371 -4.49 -12.39 15.66
N PRO A 372 -4.85 -11.10 15.76
CA PRO A 372 -5.16 -10.31 14.59
C PRO A 372 -3.90 -9.92 13.83
N LEU A 373 -3.99 -9.95 12.51
CA LEU A 373 -2.96 -9.48 11.58
C LEU A 373 -3.49 -8.33 10.74
N GLN A 374 -2.58 -7.54 10.20
CA GLN A 374 -2.93 -6.40 9.36
C GLN A 374 -3.47 -6.86 8.00
N SER A 375 -4.36 -6.07 7.42
CA SER A 375 -4.78 -6.21 6.03
C SER A 375 -5.15 -4.87 5.42
N TYR A 376 -5.37 -4.88 4.11
CA TYR A 376 -6.00 -3.79 3.36
C TYR A 376 -6.83 -4.39 2.24
N VAL A 377 -8.03 -3.85 2.01
CA VAL A 377 -8.98 -4.43 1.06
C VAL A 377 -9.56 -3.35 0.17
N VAL A 378 -9.58 -3.61 -1.13
CA VAL A 378 -10.21 -2.78 -2.15
C VAL A 378 -11.25 -3.63 -2.88
N ALA A 379 -12.49 -3.13 -2.95
CA ALA A 379 -13.55 -3.75 -3.72
C ALA A 379 -13.54 -3.21 -5.15
N LEU A 380 -13.47 -4.10 -6.13
CA LEU A 380 -13.40 -3.82 -7.54
C LEU A 380 -14.68 -4.35 -8.21
N HIS A 381 -15.58 -3.45 -8.59
CA HIS A 381 -16.84 -3.78 -9.23
C HIS A 381 -16.71 -3.64 -10.74
N SER A 382 -17.21 -4.63 -11.48
CA SER A 382 -17.22 -4.54 -12.94
C SER A 382 -18.54 -4.95 -13.56
N ALA A 383 -18.84 -4.32 -14.68
CA ALA A 383 -19.89 -4.67 -15.61
C ALA A 383 -19.20 -4.99 -16.93
N SER A 384 -19.23 -6.27 -17.32
CA SER A 384 -18.49 -6.78 -18.48
C SER A 384 -18.68 -5.88 -19.71
N GLY A 385 -17.58 -5.30 -20.21
CA GLY A 385 -17.54 -4.45 -21.39
C GLY A 385 -18.23 -3.09 -21.26
N ARG A 386 -18.50 -2.58 -20.05
CA ARG A 386 -19.21 -1.30 -19.85
C ARG A 386 -18.64 -0.39 -18.77
N PHE A 387 -18.65 -0.83 -17.52
CA PHE A 387 -18.35 0.01 -16.36
C PHE A 387 -17.43 -0.73 -15.41
N ALA A 388 -16.54 0.00 -14.74
CA ALA A 388 -15.77 -0.52 -13.64
C ALA A 388 -15.59 0.58 -12.60
N VAL A 389 -15.63 0.22 -11.32
CA VAL A 389 -15.46 1.16 -10.21
C VAL A 389 -14.74 0.44 -9.08
N GLY A 390 -13.74 1.09 -8.48
CA GLY A 390 -13.10 0.60 -7.26
C GLY A 390 -13.44 1.47 -6.06
N PHE A 391 -13.54 0.84 -4.89
CA PHE A 391 -13.71 1.51 -3.59
C PHE A 391 -12.79 0.86 -2.55
N ASN A 392 -12.14 1.69 -1.74
CA ASN A 392 -11.48 1.19 -0.54
C ASN A 392 -12.55 0.64 0.41
N ALA A 393 -12.30 -0.54 0.97
CA ALA A 393 -13.17 -1.12 1.97
C ALA A 393 -13.09 -0.33 3.29
N ALA A 394 -14.18 -0.31 4.06
CA ALA A 394 -14.19 0.38 5.34
C ALA A 394 -13.49 -0.45 6.41
N ARG A 395 -12.51 0.13 7.11
CA ARG A 395 -11.91 -0.47 8.31
C ARG A 395 -12.98 -0.60 9.40
N THR A 396 -13.26 -1.83 9.86
CA THR A 396 -14.29 -2.09 10.89
C THR A 396 -13.72 -2.59 12.21
N ARG A 397 -12.47 -3.06 12.23
CA ARG A 397 -11.72 -3.33 13.46
C ARG A 397 -10.29 -2.82 13.40
N ASP A 398 -9.85 -2.34 14.55
CA ASP A 398 -8.53 -1.79 14.75
C ASP A 398 -7.91 -2.33 16.04
N GLU A 399 -7.49 -3.59 15.99
CA GLU A 399 -6.95 -4.28 17.16
C GLU A 399 -5.45 -4.01 17.36
N LEU A 400 -4.80 -3.36 16.39
CA LEU A 400 -3.35 -3.11 16.39
C LEU A 400 -3.01 -1.63 16.61
N CYS A 401 -3.91 -0.70 16.29
CA CYS A 401 -3.71 0.68 16.68
C CYS A 401 -4.20 0.92 18.12
N GLN A 402 -3.28 0.81 19.07
CA GLN A 402 -3.56 1.14 20.46
C GLN A 402 -3.78 2.65 20.61
N ALA A 403 -4.74 3.03 21.47
CA ALA A 403 -4.91 4.42 21.88
C ALA A 403 -3.61 4.93 22.54
N PRO A 404 -3.27 6.21 22.35
CA PRO A 404 -2.05 6.81 22.91
C PRO A 404 -1.94 6.69 24.43
#